data_AF-A0A0D7B0D4-F1
#
_entry.id   AF-A0A0D7B0D4-F1
#
_cell.length_a   1.000
_cell.length_b   1.000
_cell.length_c   1.000
_cell.angle_alpha   90.00
_cell.angle_beta   90.00
_cell.angle_gamma   90.00
#
_symmetry.space_group_name_H-M   'P 1'
#
loop_
_entity.id
_entity.type
_entity.pdbx_description
1 polymer ?
#
loop_
_entity_poly.entity_id
_entity_poly.type
_entity_poly.pdbx_seq_one_letter_code
_entity_poly.pdbx_strand_id
1 'polypeptide(L)'
;MSLTAARISRRVASSRIATVPAARHYSSDHHDDHHHEEVDNTVYPAESGFFNAFWLKAVVATTATVAAIKYAPGADGSALTEWLKEGHADVEKQSEMNANRTALAHEFADRRLLLSDCKRPAKAQYKNPHMITLQAPFNTPAGHRVDMSGVKINAELA
;
A
#
# COMPACT_ATOMS: atom_id res chain seq x y z
N MET A 1 -1.99 39.11 -21.06
CA MET A 1 -2.56 38.38 -19.91
C MET A 1 -3.39 37.23 -20.46
N SER A 2 -2.84 36.01 -20.48
CA SER A 2 -3.51 34.83 -21.05
C SER A 2 -3.51 33.73 -20.00
N LEU A 3 -4.70 33.28 -19.60
CA LEU A 3 -4.91 32.27 -18.58
C LEU A 3 -5.06 30.91 -19.28
N THR A 4 -4.06 30.05 -19.14
CA THR A 4 -4.10 28.68 -19.67
C THR A 4 -4.66 27.74 -18.59
N ALA A 5 -5.89 27.28 -18.77
CA ALA A 5 -6.57 26.36 -17.87
C ALA A 5 -5.99 24.94 -18.01
N ALA A 6 -5.37 24.42 -16.94
CA ALA A 6 -4.87 23.06 -16.89
C ALA A 6 -6.00 22.06 -16.58
N ARG A 7 -6.27 21.12 -17.50
CA ARG A 7 -7.18 19.99 -17.31
C ARG A 7 -6.53 18.92 -16.43
N ILE A 8 -7.01 18.75 -15.21
CA ILE A 8 -6.63 17.66 -14.31
C ILE A 8 -7.35 16.38 -14.76
N SER A 9 -6.62 15.48 -15.42
CA SER A 9 -7.11 14.13 -15.73
C SER A 9 -6.89 13.23 -14.51
N ARG A 10 -7.97 12.86 -13.83
CA ARG A 10 -7.96 11.97 -12.65
C ARG A 10 -7.76 10.51 -13.12
N ARG A 11 -6.53 9.99 -13.03
CA ARG A 11 -6.27 8.55 -13.20
C ARG A 11 -6.80 7.81 -11.98
N VAL A 12 -7.83 6.99 -12.17
CA VAL A 12 -8.31 6.04 -11.16
C VAL A 12 -7.30 4.91 -11.08
N ALA A 13 -6.57 4.82 -9.97
CA ALA A 13 -5.68 3.70 -9.70
C ALA A 13 -6.52 2.45 -9.40
N SER A 14 -6.46 1.47 -10.29
CA SER A 14 -7.03 0.13 -10.08
C SER A 14 -6.15 -0.63 -9.10
N SER A 15 -6.63 -0.87 -7.88
CA SER A 15 -5.93 -1.70 -6.90
C SER A 15 -6.02 -3.16 -7.33
N ARG A 16 -4.93 -3.71 -7.83
CA ARG A 16 -4.81 -5.16 -8.04
C ARG A 16 -4.68 -5.83 -6.68
N ILE A 17 -5.75 -6.49 -6.25
CA ILE A 17 -5.74 -7.40 -5.10
C ILE A 17 -4.89 -8.61 -5.49
N ALA A 18 -3.75 -8.79 -4.84
CA ALA A 18 -2.92 -9.97 -5.00
C ALA A 18 -3.54 -11.13 -4.20
N THR A 19 -4.19 -12.06 -4.89
CA THR A 19 -4.60 -13.36 -4.34
C THR A 19 -3.37 -14.25 -4.18
N VAL A 20 -3.00 -14.54 -2.92
CA VAL A 20 -2.01 -15.56 -2.58
C VAL A 20 -2.71 -16.93 -2.60
N PRO A 21 -2.29 -17.91 -3.42
CA PRO A 21 -2.83 -19.26 -3.30
C PRO A 21 -2.24 -19.94 -2.06
N ALA A 22 -3.08 -20.22 -1.07
CA ALA A 22 -2.75 -21.10 0.04
C ALA A 22 -2.74 -22.55 -0.46
N ALA A 23 -1.56 -23.11 -0.74
CA ALA A 23 -1.40 -24.53 -1.02
C ALA A 23 -1.51 -25.31 0.30
N ARG A 24 -2.67 -25.94 0.53
CA ARG A 24 -2.82 -27.01 1.52
C ARG A 24 -2.36 -28.31 0.86
N HIS A 25 -1.14 -28.75 1.16
CA HIS A 25 -0.74 -30.12 0.85
C HIS A 25 -1.36 -31.04 1.91
N TYR A 26 -2.35 -31.81 1.47
CA TYR A 26 -2.94 -32.91 2.23
C TYR A 26 -1.90 -34.01 2.44
N SER A 27 -1.91 -34.58 3.64
CA SER A 27 -1.19 -35.78 4.04
C SER A 27 -1.66 -36.98 3.23
N SER A 28 -0.77 -37.64 2.48
CA SER A 28 -0.96 -39.03 2.07
C SER A 28 -0.22 -39.93 3.05
N ASP A 29 -0.98 -40.45 3.99
CA ASP A 29 -0.63 -41.60 4.83
C ASP A 29 -0.71 -42.85 3.95
N HIS A 30 0.43 -43.47 3.64
CA HIS A 30 0.52 -44.77 2.97
C HIS A 30 1.59 -45.58 3.71
N HIS A 31 1.13 -46.43 4.63
CA HIS A 31 1.90 -47.50 5.20
C HIS A 31 1.92 -48.65 4.20
N ASP A 32 3.07 -48.90 3.57
CA ASP A 32 3.34 -50.18 2.92
C ASP A 32 4.62 -50.76 3.52
N ASP A 33 4.42 -51.89 4.19
CA ASP A 33 5.39 -52.59 5.01
C ASP A 33 6.05 -53.66 4.12
N HIS A 34 7.26 -53.37 3.63
CA HIS A 34 8.05 -54.30 2.84
C HIS A 34 9.45 -54.43 3.44
N HIS A 35 9.62 -55.46 4.26
CA HIS A 35 10.90 -55.98 4.70
C HIS A 35 11.69 -56.53 3.50
N HIS A 36 12.62 -55.73 2.98
CA HIS A 36 13.73 -56.24 2.19
C HIS A 36 15.01 -56.15 3.04
N GLU A 37 15.55 -57.31 3.42
CA GLU A 37 16.97 -57.42 3.76
C GLU A 37 17.77 -57.11 2.50
N GLU A 38 18.12 -55.83 2.31
CA GLU A 38 19.13 -55.44 1.33
C GLU A 38 20.50 -55.55 1.99
N VAL A 39 21.37 -56.34 1.37
CA VAL A 39 22.80 -56.40 1.63
C VAL A 39 23.35 -54.97 1.66
N ASP A 40 23.90 -54.54 2.79
CA ASP A 40 24.54 -53.23 2.95
C ASP A 40 25.76 -53.12 2.02
N ASN A 41 25.50 -52.59 0.82
CA ASN A 41 26.47 -52.14 -0.17
C ASN A 41 26.61 -50.60 -0.14
N THR A 42 26.45 -49.97 1.03
CA THR A 42 26.67 -48.52 1.18
C THR A 42 28.17 -48.18 1.20
N VAL A 43 28.85 -48.44 0.08
CA VAL A 43 30.01 -47.64 -0.28
C VAL A 43 29.47 -46.27 -0.63
N TYR A 44 29.43 -45.37 0.37
CA TYR A 44 29.12 -43.97 0.14
C TYR A 44 30.10 -43.45 -0.93
N PRO A 45 29.62 -42.99 -2.10
CA PRO A 45 30.52 -42.34 -3.04
C PRO A 45 31.13 -41.17 -2.30
N ALA A 46 32.47 -41.11 -2.25
CA ALA A 46 33.19 -40.06 -1.55
C ALA A 46 32.53 -38.72 -1.90
N GLU A 47 31.96 -38.07 -0.88
CA GLU A 47 31.20 -36.84 -1.06
C GLU A 47 32.05 -35.91 -1.91
N SER A 48 31.49 -35.41 -3.02
CA SER A 48 32.21 -34.48 -3.86
C SER A 48 32.36 -33.18 -3.06
N GLY A 49 33.40 -33.10 -2.23
CA GLY A 49 33.62 -32.02 -1.30
C GLY A 49 33.80 -30.69 -2.02
N PHE A 50 34.06 -29.64 -1.24
CA PHE A 50 34.29 -28.29 -1.76
C PHE A 50 35.42 -28.18 -2.81
N PHE A 51 36.23 -29.22 -3.00
CA PHE A 51 37.30 -29.30 -4.01
C PHE A 51 36.91 -30.09 -5.27
N ASN A 52 35.61 -30.27 -5.55
CA ASN A 52 35.17 -30.82 -6.83
C ASN A 52 35.57 -29.89 -8.00
N ALA A 53 35.78 -30.45 -9.20
CA ALA A 53 36.14 -29.74 -10.42
C ALA A 53 35.16 -28.60 -10.76
N PHE A 54 33.90 -28.71 -10.35
CA PHE A 54 32.93 -27.61 -10.46
C PHE A 54 33.37 -26.37 -9.66
N TRP A 55 33.73 -26.52 -8.39
CA TRP A 55 34.15 -25.41 -7.53
C TRP A 55 35.50 -24.85 -7.95
N LEU A 56 36.42 -25.70 -8.38
CA LEU A 56 37.70 -25.24 -8.93
C LEU A 56 37.47 -24.37 -10.18
N LYS A 57 36.60 -24.81 -11.11
CA LYS A 57 36.23 -24.02 -12.28
C LYS A 57 35.52 -22.72 -11.90
N ALA A 58 34.64 -22.73 -10.90
CA ALA A 58 33.95 -21.55 -10.42
C ALA A 58 34.92 -20.51 -9.82
N VAL A 59 35.90 -20.94 -9.01
CA VAL A 59 36.94 -20.08 -8.44
C VAL A 59 37.86 -19.53 -9.52
N VAL A 60 38.29 -20.36 -10.47
CA VAL A 60 39.12 -19.90 -11.61
C VAL A 60 38.35 -18.90 -12.47
N ALA A 61 37.08 -19.17 -12.77
CA ALA A 61 36.24 -18.27 -13.57
C ALA A 61 36.05 -16.92 -12.86
N THR A 62 35.68 -16.92 -11.58
CA THR A 62 35.52 -15.68 -10.80
C THR A 62 36.82 -14.90 -10.69
N THR A 63 37.95 -15.58 -10.42
CA THR A 63 39.26 -14.92 -10.33
C THR A 63 39.70 -14.35 -11.68
N ALA A 64 39.47 -15.09 -12.78
CA ALA A 64 39.76 -14.63 -14.13
C ALA A 64 38.89 -13.43 -14.52
N THR A 65 37.61 -13.42 -14.17
CA THR A 65 36.73 -12.27 -14.40
C THR A 65 37.21 -11.03 -13.63
N VAL A 66 37.57 -11.18 -12.35
CA VAL A 66 38.10 -10.06 -11.56
C VAL A 66 39.43 -9.55 -12.11
N ALA A 67 40.34 -10.45 -12.50
CA ALA A 67 41.60 -10.08 -13.12
C ALA A 67 41.38 -9.37 -14.47
N ALA A 68 40.46 -9.87 -15.30
CA ALA A 68 40.08 -9.22 -16.54
C ALA A 68 39.51 -7.81 -16.30
N ILE A 69 38.64 -7.63 -15.30
CA ILE A 69 38.11 -6.29 -14.95
C ILE A 69 39.22 -5.35 -14.45
N LYS A 70 40.15 -5.87 -13.64
CA LYS A 70 41.22 -5.06 -13.01
C LYS A 70 42.36 -4.71 -13.97
N TYR A 71 42.68 -5.59 -14.91
CA TYR A 71 43.85 -5.47 -15.79
C TYR A 71 43.48 -5.27 -17.27
N ALA A 72 42.19 -5.17 -17.63
CA ALA A 72 41.80 -4.78 -18.98
C ALA A 72 42.36 -3.39 -19.31
N PRO A 73 43.18 -3.25 -20.37
CA PRO A 73 43.75 -1.96 -20.75
C PRO A 73 42.70 -1.15 -21.51
N GLY A 74 42.19 -0.08 -20.89
CA GLY A 74 41.25 0.83 -21.52
C GLY A 74 40.77 1.94 -20.59
N ALA A 75 41.37 3.13 -20.77
CA ALA A 75 40.92 4.48 -20.43
C ALA A 75 40.29 4.75 -19.04
N ASP A 76 41.07 5.38 -18.15
CA ASP A 76 40.69 6.31 -17.05
C ASP A 76 39.49 5.97 -16.12
N GLY A 77 39.00 4.74 -16.17
CA GLY A 77 37.96 4.19 -15.31
C GLY A 77 37.66 2.77 -15.77
N SER A 78 37.68 1.79 -14.86
CA SER A 78 37.45 0.39 -15.21
C SER A 78 36.21 0.23 -16.11
N ALA A 79 36.25 -0.62 -17.14
CA ALA A 79 35.12 -0.87 -18.04
C ALA A 79 33.81 -1.18 -17.28
N LEU A 80 33.92 -1.75 -16.08
CA LEU A 80 32.81 -1.97 -15.16
C LEU A 80 32.16 -0.65 -14.72
N THR A 81 32.93 0.39 -14.41
CA THR A 81 32.40 1.70 -14.04
C THR A 81 31.73 2.42 -15.21
N GLU A 82 32.19 2.24 -16.44
CA GLU A 82 31.54 2.79 -17.63
C GLU A 82 30.22 2.06 -17.92
N TRP A 83 30.23 0.73 -17.89
CA TRP A 83 29.01 -0.09 -17.98
C TRP A 83 28.00 0.25 -16.88
N LEU A 84 28.47 0.47 -15.65
CA LEU A 84 27.62 0.85 -14.53
C LEU A 84 27.04 2.26 -14.72
N LYS A 85 27.81 3.20 -15.28
CA LYS A 85 27.33 4.54 -15.64
C LYS A 85 26.25 4.49 -16.72
N GLU A 86 26.37 3.58 -17.70
CA GLU A 86 25.38 3.41 -18.76
C GLU A 86 24.04 2.83 -18.25
N GLY A 87 24.08 2.01 -17.19
CA GLY A 87 22.88 1.43 -16.57
C GLY A 87 22.15 2.33 -15.56
N HIS A 88 22.78 3.40 -15.07
CA HIS A 88 22.17 4.28 -14.07
C HIS A 88 21.59 5.55 -14.69
N ALA A 89 20.34 5.86 -14.35
CA ALA A 89 19.76 7.17 -14.66
C ALA A 89 20.56 8.27 -13.96
N ASP A 90 20.68 9.43 -14.63
CA ASP A 90 21.38 10.61 -14.16
C ASP A 90 21.14 10.89 -12.66
N VAL A 91 22.23 10.99 -11.91
CA VAL A 91 22.24 11.16 -10.45
C VAL A 91 21.48 12.43 -10.07
N GLU A 92 21.61 13.48 -10.87
CA GLU A 92 20.92 14.75 -10.63
C GLU A 92 19.40 14.57 -10.73
N LYS A 93 18.92 13.91 -11.79
CA LYS A 93 17.50 13.59 -11.97
C LYS A 93 16.96 12.67 -10.88
N GLN A 94 17.75 11.71 -10.41
CA GLN A 94 17.37 10.86 -9.27
C GLN A 94 17.27 11.66 -7.98
N SER A 95 18.20 12.58 -7.74
CA SER A 95 18.20 13.45 -6.57
C SER A 95 16.97 14.37 -6.54
N GLU A 96 16.63 14.97 -7.68
CA GLU A 96 15.44 15.81 -7.83
C GLU A 96 14.16 15.00 -7.62
N MET A 97 14.06 13.80 -8.21
CA MET A 97 12.91 12.92 -8.02
C MET A 97 12.75 12.50 -6.56
N ASN A 98 13.85 12.26 -5.84
CA ASN A 98 13.82 11.93 -4.42
C ASN A 98 13.41 13.14 -3.57
N ALA A 99 13.94 14.33 -3.86
CA ALA A 99 13.54 15.58 -3.21
C ALA A 99 12.02 15.84 -3.39
N ASN A 100 11.51 15.67 -4.61
CA ASN A 100 10.09 15.81 -4.92
C ASN A 100 9.23 14.80 -4.15
N ARG A 101 9.67 13.54 -4.04
CA ARG A 101 8.97 12.53 -3.22
C ARG A 101 8.94 12.91 -1.75
N THR A 102 10.04 13.41 -1.20
CA THR A 102 10.09 13.84 0.20
C THR A 102 9.19 15.04 0.46
N ALA A 103 9.15 16.02 -0.45
CA ALA A 103 8.27 17.17 -0.35
C ALA A 103 6.78 16.75 -0.36
N LEU A 104 6.40 15.89 -1.31
CA LEU A 104 5.03 15.37 -1.38
C LEU A 104 4.66 14.56 -0.13
N ALA A 105 5.57 13.72 0.37
CA ALA A 105 5.34 12.95 1.59
C ALA A 105 5.08 13.87 2.80
N HIS A 106 5.82 14.98 2.91
CA HIS A 106 5.61 15.99 3.93
C HIS A 106 4.21 16.62 3.82
N GLU A 107 3.81 17.07 2.63
CA GLU A 107 2.47 17.64 2.42
C GLU A 107 1.35 16.66 2.79
N PHE A 108 1.51 15.37 2.47
CA PHE A 108 0.54 14.35 2.84
C PHE A 108 0.49 14.10 4.35
N ALA A 109 1.63 14.13 5.03
CA ALA A 109 1.70 14.01 6.48
C ALA A 109 0.99 15.20 7.16
N ASP A 110 1.22 16.42 6.70
CA ASP A 110 0.58 17.62 7.23
C ASP A 110 -0.94 17.59 7.04
N ARG A 111 -1.41 17.24 5.84
CA ARG A 111 -2.85 17.10 5.57
C ARG A 111 -3.47 16.01 6.43
N ARG A 112 -2.75 14.91 6.67
CA ARG A 112 -3.21 13.83 7.54
C ARG A 112 -3.37 14.32 8.98
N LEU A 113 -2.40 15.06 9.51
CA LEU A 113 -2.47 15.63 10.86
C LEU A 113 -3.65 16.59 11.00
N LEU A 114 -3.84 17.49 10.03
CA LEU A 114 -4.98 18.42 10.02
C LEU A 114 -6.32 17.67 10.06
N LEU A 115 -6.46 16.59 9.28
CA LEU A 115 -7.70 15.81 9.23
C LEU A 115 -7.89 14.90 10.45
N SER A 116 -6.80 14.38 11.04
CA SER A 116 -6.88 13.57 12.26
C SER A 116 -7.26 14.39 13.48
N ASP A 117 -6.81 15.64 13.54
CA ASP A 117 -7.08 16.55 14.68
C ASP A 117 -8.49 17.16 14.59
N CYS A 118 -9.10 17.14 13.40
CA CYS A 118 -10.47 17.56 13.20
C CYS A 118 -11.47 16.63 13.92
N LYS A 119 -11.91 17.04 15.11
CA LYS A 119 -13.04 16.41 15.79
C LYS A 119 -14.32 16.67 15.01
N ARG A 120 -15.12 15.62 14.78
CA ARG A 120 -16.46 15.76 14.24
C ARG A 120 -17.25 16.70 15.17
N PRO A 121 -17.92 17.75 14.67
CA PRO A 121 -18.74 18.58 15.53
C PRO A 121 -19.76 17.68 16.23
N ALA A 122 -20.00 17.94 17.52
CA ALA A 122 -21.00 17.23 18.28
C ALA A 122 -22.35 17.43 17.57
N LYS A 123 -22.77 16.43 16.78
CA LYS A 123 -24.08 16.45 16.16
C LYS A 123 -25.07 16.31 17.31
N ALA A 124 -25.82 17.37 17.59
CA ALA A 124 -27.00 17.25 18.43
C ALA A 124 -27.96 16.28 17.72
N GLN A 125 -27.90 15.00 18.11
CA GLN A 125 -28.88 14.02 17.67
C GLN A 125 -30.17 14.33 18.41
N TYR A 126 -31.06 15.07 17.76
CA TYR A 126 -32.40 15.25 18.27
C TYR A 126 -33.09 13.89 18.27
N LYS A 127 -33.38 13.34 19.47
CA LYS A 127 -34.17 12.11 19.61
C LYS A 127 -35.51 12.21 18.89
N ASN A 128 -36.06 13.42 18.81
CA ASN A 128 -37.32 13.74 18.15
C ASN A 128 -37.07 14.82 17.08
N PRO A 129 -36.91 14.46 15.79
CA PRO A 129 -36.71 15.45 14.72
C PRO A 129 -37.93 16.36 14.52
N HIS A 130 -39.10 15.96 14.99
CA HIS A 130 -40.35 16.73 14.91
C HIS A 130 -40.34 17.96 15.84
N MET A 131 -39.40 18.05 16.79
CA MET A 131 -39.22 19.24 17.64
C MET A 131 -38.84 20.50 16.85
N ILE A 132 -38.18 20.33 15.71
CA ILE A 132 -37.69 21.44 14.88
C ILE A 132 -38.88 22.14 14.19
N THR A 133 -39.99 21.44 13.98
CA THR A 133 -41.20 21.97 13.34
C THR A 133 -42.28 22.42 14.33
N LEU A 134 -42.09 22.17 15.63
CA LEU A 134 -43.02 22.55 16.71
C LEU A 134 -42.96 24.04 17.08
N GLN A 135 -41.99 24.80 16.59
CA GLN A 135 -41.92 26.25 16.81
C GLN A 135 -42.86 27.07 15.92
N ALA A 136 -43.56 26.44 14.97
CA ALA A 136 -44.55 27.15 14.16
C ALA A 136 -45.78 27.52 15.03
N PRO A 137 -46.20 28.80 15.10
CA PRO A 137 -47.28 29.26 15.98
C PRO A 137 -48.62 28.53 15.82
N PHE A 138 -48.83 27.87 14.68
CA PHE A 138 -50.06 27.16 14.33
C PHE A 138 -49.92 25.63 14.30
N ASN A 139 -48.75 25.08 14.64
CA ASN A 139 -48.52 23.64 14.63
C ASN A 139 -48.69 23.06 16.03
N THR A 140 -49.95 22.91 16.47
CA THR A 140 -50.26 22.21 17.72
C THR A 140 -50.20 20.70 17.50
N PRO A 141 -49.41 19.94 18.29
CA PRO A 141 -49.35 18.50 18.14
C PRO A 141 -50.70 17.85 18.47
N ALA A 142 -51.04 16.80 17.72
CA ALA A 142 -52.29 16.07 17.94
C ALA A 142 -52.39 15.59 19.40
N GLY A 143 -53.48 15.94 20.07
CA GLY A 143 -53.72 15.62 21.47
C GLY A 143 -53.38 16.73 22.47
N HIS A 144 -52.82 17.86 22.04
CA HIS A 144 -52.70 19.06 22.88
C HIS A 144 -53.86 20.03 22.58
N ARG A 145 -54.53 20.52 23.62
CA ARG A 145 -55.58 21.54 23.48
C ARG A 145 -54.97 22.90 23.79
N VAL A 146 -55.24 23.89 22.93
CA VAL A 146 -54.94 25.29 23.23
C VAL A 146 -55.88 25.72 24.37
N ASP A 147 -55.32 26.31 25.42
CA ASP A 147 -56.15 26.90 26.47
C ASP A 147 -56.86 28.15 25.92
N MET A 148 -58.19 28.06 25.83
CA MET A 148 -59.05 29.12 25.28
C MET A 148 -59.74 29.92 26.40
N SER A 149 -59.32 29.75 27.66
CA SER A 149 -59.93 30.39 28.84
C SER A 149 -59.98 31.92 28.80
N GLY A 150 -59.16 32.56 27.96
CA GLY A 150 -59.12 34.01 27.76
C GLY A 150 -59.82 34.56 26.51
N VAL A 151 -60.44 33.71 25.67
CA VAL A 151 -61.03 34.15 24.40
C VAL A 151 -62.44 34.71 24.60
N LYS A 152 -62.60 36.02 24.43
CA LYS A 152 -63.93 36.68 24.39
C LYS A 152 -64.49 36.59 22.97
N ILE A 153 -65.62 35.92 22.81
CA ILE A 153 -66.35 35.89 21.54
C ILE A 153 -67.18 37.17 21.45
N ASN A 154 -66.92 38.01 20.44
CA ASN A 154 -67.77 39.17 20.18
C ASN A 154 -69.06 38.70 19.50
N ALA A 155 -70.19 38.86 20.18
CA ALA A 155 -71.50 38.34 19.78
C ALA A 155 -72.20 39.14 18.66
N GLU A 156 -71.49 39.97 17.90
CA GLU A 156 -72.08 40.88 16.88
C GLU A 156 -72.15 40.31 15.46
N LEU A 157 -71.74 39.06 15.24
CA LEU A 157 -71.85 38.37 13.95
C LEU A 157 -72.47 36.99 14.15
N ALA A 158 -73.76 36.97 14.44
CA ALA A 158 -74.65 35.81 14.31
C ALA A 158 -75.96 36.25 13.67
#